data_AF-A0A2V8PGT8-F1
#
_entry.id   AF-A0A2V8PGT8-F1
#
_cell.length_a   1.000
_cell.length_b   1.000
_cell.length_c   1.000
_cell.angle_alpha   90.00
_cell.angle_beta   90.00
_cell.angle_gamma   90.00
#
_symmetry.space_group_name_H-M   'P 1'
#
loop_
_entity.id
_entity.type
_entity.pdbx_description
1 polymer ?
#
loop_
_entity_poly.entity_id
_entity_poly.type
_entity_poly.pdbx_seq_one_letter_code
_entity_poly.pdbx_strand_id
1 'polypeptide(L)'
;MKRHLLGTIVILLCASASYAQGVLYGASKSGQLFTINLSTGAGTLVGKIPIGTKGQPPGTTEIVFDNATGRAFDQFNAENFAGQEFDINTGAAIGPLISNGGSYDGLEWVGSTLYGTATLNEKGDSELRTLDPYSGTSTLIGP
;
A
#
# COMPACT_ATOMS: atom_id res chain seq x y z
N MET A 1 41.46 45.18 -6.75
CA MET A 1 40.06 44.77 -6.99
C MET A 1 39.91 43.30 -6.64
N LYS A 2 39.32 42.96 -5.47
CA LYS A 2 39.03 41.58 -5.06
C LYS A 2 37.59 41.26 -5.44
N ARG A 3 37.38 40.29 -6.34
CA ARG A 3 36.05 39.74 -6.64
C ARG A 3 35.80 38.58 -5.70
N HIS A 4 34.84 38.73 -4.79
CA HIS A 4 34.31 37.63 -4.00
C HIS A 4 33.24 36.93 -4.85
N LEU A 5 33.51 35.70 -5.29
CA LEU A 5 32.46 34.82 -5.78
C LEU A 5 31.68 34.30 -4.57
N LEU A 6 30.40 34.67 -4.44
CA LEU A 6 29.48 33.93 -3.59
C LEU A 6 29.12 32.63 -4.33
N GLY A 7 29.59 31.50 -3.80
CA GLY A 7 29.15 30.18 -4.23
C GLY A 7 27.80 29.86 -3.58
N THR A 8 26.79 29.60 -4.41
CA THR A 8 25.51 29.05 -3.95
C THR A 8 25.71 27.60 -3.50
N ILE A 9 25.54 27.34 -2.21
CA ILE A 9 25.42 25.99 -1.68
C ILE A 9 23.97 25.52 -1.90
N VAL A 10 23.78 24.49 -2.72
CA VAL A 10 22.50 23.77 -2.81
C VAL A 10 22.58 22.61 -1.82
N ILE A 11 21.91 22.73 -0.67
CA ILE A 11 21.72 21.61 0.25
C ILE A 11 20.48 20.85 -0.24
N LEU A 12 20.70 19.69 -0.87
CA LEU A 12 19.62 18.75 -1.15
C LEU A 12 19.31 18.00 0.15
N LEU A 13 18.31 18.46 0.90
CA LEU A 13 17.75 17.70 2.03
C LEU A 13 16.93 16.54 1.45
N CYS A 14 17.55 15.38 1.28
CA CYS A 14 16.78 14.13 1.13
C CYS A 14 16.31 13.73 2.53
N ALA A 15 15.23 14.35 3.01
CA ALA A 15 14.52 13.83 4.15
C ALA A 15 13.80 12.56 3.68
N SER A 16 14.43 11.39 3.82
CA SER A 16 13.65 10.16 3.87
C SER A 16 12.77 10.32 5.11
N ALA A 17 11.49 10.61 4.92
CA ALA A 17 10.54 10.55 6.01
C ALA A 17 10.59 9.10 6.51
N SER A 18 11.27 8.87 7.65
CA SER A 18 11.14 7.60 8.35
C SER A 18 9.71 7.58 8.88
N TYR A 19 8.80 6.98 8.14
CA TYR A 19 7.48 6.74 8.66
C TYR A 19 7.62 5.88 9.92
N ALA A 20 6.84 6.23 10.93
CA ALA A 20 7.13 5.90 12.33
C ALA A 20 7.39 4.41 12.52
N GLN A 21 8.61 4.07 12.95
CA GLN A 21 8.94 2.75 13.44
C GLN A 21 8.10 2.46 14.69
N GLY A 22 7.24 1.44 14.64
CA GLY A 22 6.60 0.87 15.83
C GLY A 22 5.08 0.98 15.95
N VAL A 23 4.36 1.39 14.91
CA VAL A 23 2.89 1.28 14.88
C VAL A 23 2.49 0.19 13.89
N LEU A 24 1.78 -0.82 14.38
CA LEU A 24 1.14 -1.82 13.53
C LEU A 24 -0.25 -1.33 13.12
N TYR A 25 -0.55 -1.40 11.83
CA TYR A 25 -1.89 -1.14 11.31
C TYR A 25 -2.56 -2.44 10.88
N GLY A 26 -3.87 -2.49 11.00
CA GLY A 26 -4.69 -3.58 10.48
C GLY A 26 -6.02 -3.07 9.94
N ALA A 27 -6.52 -3.71 8.89
CA ALA A 27 -7.81 -3.42 8.32
C ALA A 27 -8.79 -4.58 8.53
N SER A 28 -10.06 -4.28 8.81
CA SER A 28 -11.12 -5.27 8.70
C SER A 28 -11.54 -5.43 7.23
N LYS A 29 -12.18 -6.56 6.89
CA LYS A 29 -12.77 -6.78 5.56
C LYS A 29 -13.74 -5.66 5.14
N SER A 30 -14.45 -5.06 6.10
CA SER A 30 -15.38 -3.95 5.88
C SER A 30 -14.70 -2.58 5.80
N GLY A 31 -13.38 -2.53 5.78
CA GLY A 31 -12.58 -1.32 5.59
C GLY A 31 -12.36 -0.49 6.85
N GLN A 32 -12.53 -1.04 8.06
CA GLN A 32 -12.16 -0.31 9.28
C GLN A 32 -10.66 -0.42 9.49
N LEU A 33 -9.97 0.73 9.57
CA LEU A 33 -8.54 0.79 9.83
C LEU A 33 -8.28 0.98 11.32
N PHE A 34 -7.35 0.20 11.87
CA PHE A 34 -6.95 0.25 13.26
C PHE A 34 -5.44 0.43 13.38
N THR A 35 -5.01 1.17 14.41
CA THR A 35 -3.67 1.00 14.99
C THR A 35 -3.73 -0.08 16.06
N ILE A 36 -2.66 -0.86 16.21
CA ILE A 36 -2.57 -1.97 17.16
C ILE A 36 -1.43 -1.70 18.12
N ASN A 37 -1.75 -1.67 19.41
CA ASN A 37 -0.75 -1.61 20.46
C ASN A 37 -0.01 -2.97 20.53
N LEU A 38 1.28 -2.98 20.25
CA LEU A 38 2.07 -4.21 20.20
C LEU A 38 2.32 -4.88 21.57
N SER A 39 2.16 -4.15 22.68
CA SER A 39 2.33 -4.74 24.02
C SER A 39 1.04 -5.32 24.59
N THR A 40 -0.13 -4.82 24.17
CA THR A 40 -1.44 -5.26 24.69
C THR A 40 -2.34 -5.94 23.66
N GLY A 41 -2.04 -5.79 22.37
CA GLY A 41 -2.91 -6.21 21.27
C GLY A 41 -4.15 -5.34 21.08
N ALA A 42 -4.32 -4.26 21.86
CA ALA A 42 -5.50 -3.41 21.78
C ALA A 42 -5.52 -2.60 20.48
N GLY A 43 -6.63 -2.71 19.73
CA GLY A 43 -6.88 -1.93 18.52
C GLY A 43 -7.54 -0.57 18.81
N THR A 44 -7.08 0.49 18.17
CA THR A 44 -7.70 1.82 18.17
C THR A 44 -8.15 2.17 16.77
N LEU A 45 -9.45 2.46 16.59
CA LEU A 45 -10.01 2.84 15.29
C LEU A 45 -9.37 4.15 14.80
N VAL A 46 -8.85 4.12 13.58
CA VAL A 46 -8.26 5.27 12.87
C VAL A 46 -9.30 5.90 11.97
N GLY A 47 -9.97 5.08 11.16
CA GLY A 47 -10.93 5.55 10.16
C GLY A 47 -11.42 4.42 9.26
N LYS A 48 -11.88 4.79 8.07
CA LYS A 48 -12.31 3.83 7.04
C LYS A 48 -11.48 3.99 5.77
N ILE A 49 -10.93 2.89 5.29
CA ILE A 49 -10.26 2.79 3.99
C ILE A 49 -11.28 2.61 2.85
N PRO A 50 -10.90 2.91 1.59
CA PRO A 50 -11.66 2.42 0.44
C PRO A 50 -11.81 0.89 0.51
N ILE A 51 -12.81 0.35 -0.19
CA ILE A 51 -13.00 -1.09 -0.34
C ILE A 51 -13.56 -1.40 -1.71
N GLY A 52 -13.29 -2.61 -2.21
CA GLY A 52 -13.95 -3.14 -3.40
C GLY A 52 -15.46 -3.24 -3.18
N THR A 53 -16.24 -2.80 -4.17
CA THR A 53 -17.71 -2.74 -4.09
C THR A 53 -18.40 -4.01 -4.59
N LYS A 54 -17.68 -4.83 -5.37
CA LYS A 54 -18.13 -6.16 -5.77
C LYS A 54 -17.83 -7.20 -4.69
N GLY A 55 -18.50 -8.34 -4.77
CA GLY A 55 -18.44 -9.43 -3.80
C GLY A 55 -19.41 -9.38 -2.65
N GLN A 56 -19.60 -10.54 -2.03
CA GLN A 56 -20.57 -10.75 -0.95
C GLN A 56 -19.88 -11.42 0.26
N PRO A 57 -19.43 -10.64 1.28
CA PRO A 57 -19.51 -9.18 1.36
C PRO A 57 -18.44 -8.45 0.54
N PRO A 58 -18.70 -7.19 0.13
CA PRO A 58 -17.67 -6.30 -0.44
C PRO A 58 -16.53 -6.09 0.56
N GLY A 59 -15.36 -5.73 0.08
CA GLY A 59 -14.22 -5.54 0.98
C GLY A 59 -12.84 -5.43 0.36
N THR A 60 -11.90 -5.33 1.28
CA THR A 60 -10.44 -5.47 1.09
C THR A 60 -9.99 -6.90 1.40
N THR A 61 -8.87 -7.33 0.80
CA THR A 61 -8.13 -8.53 1.23
C THR A 61 -6.94 -8.17 2.11
N GLU A 62 -6.25 -7.07 1.83
CA GLU A 62 -5.05 -6.65 2.55
C GLU A 62 -4.70 -5.17 2.34
N ILE A 63 -3.88 -4.65 3.24
CA ILE A 63 -3.25 -3.34 3.12
C ILE A 63 -1.73 -3.50 3.13
N VAL A 64 -1.04 -2.66 2.37
CA VAL A 64 0.43 -2.59 2.40
C VAL A 64 0.91 -1.16 2.55
N PHE A 65 2.08 -1.01 3.16
CA PHE A 65 2.69 0.27 3.45
C PHE A 65 4.14 0.30 2.99
N ASP A 66 4.46 1.18 2.05
CA ASP A 66 5.85 1.41 1.63
C ASP A 66 6.52 2.34 2.65
N ASN A 67 7.42 1.81 3.48
CA ASN A 67 8.10 2.63 4.50
C ASN A 67 9.11 3.64 3.91
N ALA A 68 9.53 3.48 2.65
CA ALA A 68 10.44 4.40 1.97
C ALA A 68 9.72 5.67 1.50
N THR A 69 8.47 5.54 1.05
CA THR A 69 7.66 6.68 0.57
C THR A 69 6.52 7.09 1.51
N GLY A 70 6.19 6.21 2.46
CA GLY A 70 5.00 6.20 3.33
C GLY A 70 3.67 6.34 2.64
N ARG A 71 3.55 5.61 1.53
CA ARG A 71 2.29 5.48 0.80
C ARG A 71 1.65 4.16 1.20
N ALA A 72 0.36 4.19 1.49
CA ALA A 72 -0.41 3.00 1.81
C ALA A 72 -1.31 2.64 0.63
N PHE A 73 -1.47 1.35 0.38
CA PHE A 73 -2.33 0.81 -0.66
C PHE A 73 -3.25 -0.25 -0.08
N ASP A 74 -4.52 -0.19 -0.46
CA ASP A 74 -5.53 -1.19 -0.17
C ASP A 74 -5.77 -2.07 -1.39
N GLN A 75 -5.57 -3.38 -1.25
CA GLN A 75 -5.93 -4.36 -2.27
C GLN A 75 -7.39 -4.77 -2.06
N PHE A 76 -8.21 -4.59 -3.09
CA PHE A 76 -9.62 -5.01 -3.02
C PHE A 76 -9.76 -6.51 -3.22
N ASN A 77 -10.92 -7.03 -2.82
CA ASN A 77 -11.24 -8.44 -3.02
C ASN A 77 -11.19 -8.90 -4.49
N ALA A 78 -11.17 -10.23 -4.66
CA ALA A 78 -10.99 -10.92 -5.93
C ALA A 78 -12.04 -10.63 -7.01
N GLU A 79 -13.14 -9.94 -6.71
CA GLU A 79 -14.16 -9.61 -7.72
C GLU A 79 -13.93 -8.21 -8.33
N ASN A 80 -13.01 -7.42 -7.76
CA ASN A 80 -12.73 -6.06 -8.19
C ASN A 80 -11.49 -5.94 -9.07
N PHE A 81 -10.45 -6.77 -8.85
CA PHE A 81 -9.16 -6.71 -9.57
C PHE A 81 -8.57 -5.29 -9.66
N ALA A 82 -8.60 -4.63 -8.50
CA ALA A 82 -8.16 -3.27 -8.32
C ALA A 82 -7.76 -3.03 -6.86
N GLY A 83 -7.22 -1.86 -6.59
CA GLY A 83 -7.07 -1.31 -5.25
C GLY A 83 -7.05 0.21 -5.28
N GLN A 84 -6.70 0.82 -4.16
CA GLN A 84 -6.60 2.28 -4.07
C GLN A 84 -5.61 2.71 -2.98
N GLU A 85 -4.93 3.82 -3.22
CA GLU A 85 -4.14 4.45 -2.17
C GLU A 85 -5.02 5.05 -1.08
N PHE A 86 -4.50 5.09 0.13
CA PHE A 86 -5.16 5.76 1.24
C PHE A 86 -4.16 6.42 2.19
N ASP A 87 -4.64 7.42 2.93
CA ASP A 87 -3.88 8.06 3.99
C ASP A 87 -3.89 7.15 5.24
N ILE A 88 -2.72 6.65 5.63
CA ILE A 88 -2.57 5.71 6.75
C ILE A 88 -3.03 6.29 8.11
N ASN A 89 -3.06 7.61 8.26
CA ASN A 89 -3.40 8.27 9.52
C ASN A 89 -4.91 8.55 9.67
N THR A 90 -5.66 8.50 8.57
CA THR A 90 -7.09 8.85 8.53
C THR A 90 -7.96 7.77 7.88
N GLY A 91 -7.36 6.89 7.08
CA GLY A 91 -8.04 5.97 6.18
C GLY A 91 -8.55 6.61 4.88
N ALA A 92 -8.48 7.93 4.73
CA ALA A 92 -9.09 8.60 3.59
C ALA A 92 -8.46 8.14 2.25
N ALA A 93 -9.31 7.85 1.27
CA ALA A 93 -8.86 7.47 -0.07
C ALA A 93 -8.04 8.59 -0.73
N ILE A 94 -6.99 8.20 -1.45
CA ILE A 94 -6.12 9.07 -2.23
C ILE A 94 -6.22 8.66 -3.70
N GLY A 95 -6.48 9.62 -4.58
CA GLY A 95 -6.53 9.38 -6.03
C GLY A 95 -7.69 8.49 -6.49
N PRO A 96 -7.70 8.05 -7.76
CA PRO A 96 -8.70 7.12 -8.30
C PRO A 96 -8.37 5.66 -7.95
N LEU A 97 -9.31 4.75 -8.27
CA LEU A 97 -9.05 3.31 -8.25
C LEU A 97 -7.95 2.93 -9.25
N ILE A 98 -7.12 1.96 -8.88
CA ILE A 98 -6.01 1.47 -9.67
C ILE A 98 -6.32 0.02 -10.05
N SER A 99 -6.59 -0.23 -11.33
CA SER A 99 -6.79 -1.58 -11.83
C SER A 99 -5.45 -2.31 -11.91
N ASN A 100 -5.37 -3.50 -11.33
CA ASN A 100 -4.13 -4.29 -11.26
C ASN A 100 -4.30 -5.71 -11.83
N GLY A 101 -5.44 -5.98 -12.46
CA GLY A 101 -5.68 -7.17 -13.29
C GLY A 101 -5.82 -8.49 -12.54
N GLY A 102 -5.80 -8.49 -11.20
CA GLY A 102 -5.94 -9.70 -10.41
C GLY A 102 -6.25 -9.43 -8.94
N SER A 103 -6.57 -10.51 -8.22
CA SER A 103 -6.57 -10.51 -6.76
C SER A 103 -5.16 -10.80 -6.29
N TYR A 104 -4.59 -9.90 -5.48
CA TYR A 104 -3.32 -10.14 -4.82
C TYR A 104 -3.57 -10.52 -3.36
N ASP A 105 -2.74 -11.44 -2.87
CA ASP A 105 -2.71 -11.87 -1.49
C ASP A 105 -1.24 -12.00 -1.04
N GLY A 106 -0.96 -11.64 0.22
CA GLY A 106 0.37 -11.76 0.80
C GLY A 106 1.35 -10.75 0.22
N LEU A 107 0.88 -9.53 -0.07
CA LEU A 107 1.69 -8.46 -0.57
C LEU A 107 2.73 -8.03 0.47
N GLU A 108 4.01 -8.03 0.11
CA GLU A 108 5.13 -7.67 1.00
C GLU A 108 6.22 -6.88 0.26
N TRP A 109 6.69 -5.81 0.90
CA TRP A 109 7.76 -4.98 0.35
C TRP A 109 9.12 -5.60 0.69
N VAL A 110 9.94 -5.86 -0.33
CA VAL A 110 11.36 -6.19 -0.16
C VAL A 110 12.18 -5.11 -0.87
N GLY A 111 12.75 -4.20 -0.07
CA GLY A 111 13.38 -2.99 -0.61
C GLY A 111 12.33 -2.12 -1.31
N SER A 112 12.55 -1.82 -2.59
CA SER A 112 11.64 -1.01 -3.42
C SER A 112 10.72 -1.83 -4.30
N THR A 113 10.61 -3.15 -4.06
CA THR A 113 9.81 -4.05 -4.89
C THR A 113 8.74 -4.70 -4.03
N LEU A 114 7.48 -4.58 -4.46
CA LEU A 114 6.35 -5.25 -3.84
C LEU A 114 6.12 -6.59 -4.52
N TYR A 115 6.13 -7.65 -3.71
CA TYR A 115 5.88 -9.04 -4.14
C TYR A 115 4.54 -9.49 -3.60
N GLY A 116 3.86 -10.40 -4.30
CA GLY A 116 2.68 -11.07 -3.78
C GLY A 116 2.27 -12.25 -4.65
N THR A 117 1.39 -13.07 -4.09
CA THR A 117 0.69 -14.09 -4.88
C THR A 117 -0.52 -13.47 -5.56
N ALA A 118 -0.85 -13.90 -6.77
CA ALA A 118 -1.89 -13.30 -7.57
C ALA A 118 -2.76 -14.35 -8.26
N THR A 119 -4.07 -14.10 -8.34
CA THR A 119 -4.98 -14.82 -9.24
C THR A 119 -5.54 -13.82 -10.25
N LEU A 120 -5.29 -14.04 -11.54
CA LEU A 120 -5.67 -13.12 -12.63
C LEU A 120 -7.06 -13.41 -13.22
N ASN A 121 -7.70 -14.44 -12.70
CA ASN A 121 -9.01 -14.94 -13.04
C ASN A 121 -9.59 -15.58 -11.77
N GLU A 122 -10.90 -15.46 -11.56
CA GLU A 122 -11.59 -15.80 -10.30
C GLU A 122 -11.37 -17.23 -9.76
N LYS A 123 -10.76 -18.13 -10.55
CA LYS A 123 -10.48 -19.53 -10.22
C LYS A 123 -9.18 -20.08 -10.83
N GLY A 124 -8.27 -19.21 -11.26
CA GLY A 124 -7.00 -19.68 -11.82
C GLY A 124 -6.01 -20.11 -10.77
N ASP A 125 -4.93 -20.73 -11.26
CA ASP A 125 -3.75 -21.00 -10.45
C ASP A 125 -3.15 -19.69 -9.94
N SER A 126 -2.56 -19.75 -8.76
CA SER A 126 -1.91 -18.59 -8.16
C SER A 126 -0.50 -18.44 -8.71
N GLU A 127 -0.16 -17.24 -9.16
CA GLU A 127 1.17 -16.88 -9.64
C GLU A 127 1.91 -16.04 -8.60
N LEU A 128 3.23 -16.20 -8.47
CA LEU A 128 4.07 -15.23 -7.78
C LEU A 128 4.41 -14.08 -8.73
N ARG A 129 4.10 -12.84 -8.34
CA ARG A 129 4.31 -11.64 -9.17
C ARG A 129 4.92 -10.48 -8.37
N THR A 130 5.56 -9.55 -9.08
CA THR A 130 5.72 -8.18 -8.56
C THR A 130 4.49 -7.35 -8.90
N LEU A 131 4.18 -6.35 -8.08
CA LEU A 131 3.15 -5.35 -8.37
C LEU A 131 3.73 -3.94 -8.17
N ASP A 132 3.49 -3.03 -9.09
CA ASP A 132 3.53 -1.59 -8.80
C ASP A 132 2.11 -1.19 -8.39
N PRO A 133 1.84 -0.98 -7.08
CA PRO A 133 0.49 -0.72 -6.60
C PRO A 133 -0.04 0.66 -7.03
N TYR A 134 0.82 1.51 -7.60
CA TYR A 134 0.49 2.88 -7.97
C TYR A 134 0.16 3.05 -9.46
N SER A 135 0.61 2.10 -10.28
CA SER A 135 0.22 2.01 -11.70
C SER A 135 -0.65 0.80 -12.01
N GLY A 136 -0.69 -0.20 -11.12
CA GLY A 136 -1.34 -1.49 -11.32
C GLY A 136 -0.55 -2.46 -12.21
N THR A 137 0.66 -2.08 -12.63
CA THR A 137 1.51 -2.92 -13.49
C THR A 137 2.09 -4.08 -12.70
N SER A 138 2.08 -5.30 -13.25
CA SER A 138 2.65 -6.48 -12.59
C SER A 138 3.53 -7.32 -13.51
N THR A 139 4.53 -7.98 -12.94
CA THR A 139 5.46 -8.88 -13.67
C THR A 139 5.41 -10.28 -13.07
N LEU A 140 5.27 -11.31 -13.92
CA LEU A 140 5.34 -12.70 -13.50
C LEU A 140 6.74 -13.06 -13.03
N ILE A 141 6.84 -13.67 -11.84
CA ILE A 141 8.08 -14.25 -11.32
C ILE A 141 8.02 -15.78 -11.37
N GLY A 142 6.91 -16.38 -10.96
CA GLY A 142 6.74 -17.83 -10.90
C GLY A 142 5.29 -18.27 -11.08
N PRO A 143 5.04 -19.38 -11.81
CA PRO A 143 3.72 -20.00 -11.94
C PRO A 143 3.35 -20.84 -10.72
#